data_AF-A0A9X3EAU6-F1
#
_entry.id   AF-A0A9X3EAU6-F1
#
_cell.length_a   1.000
_cell.length_b   1.000
_cell.length_c   1.000
_cell.angle_alpha   90.00
_cell.angle_beta   90.00
_cell.angle_gamma   90.00
#
_symmetry.space_group_name_H-M   'P 1'
#
loop_
_entity.id
_entity.type
_entity.pdbx_description
1 polymer ?
#
loop_
_entity_poly.entity_id
_entity_poly.type
_entity_poly.pdbx_seq_one_letter_code
_entity_poly.pdbx_strand_id
1 'polypeptide(L)'
;MKNIFKACLAVFCIFQSPILFSQSYTIQQGYIFEQKYLKQVSVKMAEEIANSPDVFQSYLTGQWGEEKIATSQVIRKNDLLSIKFKNRPSLTLQDYILESSEGVEGDSQLFKYIKSVPNYIIIGVLYGHDQPGFLLIAENGSEFYYVDTYK
;
A
#
# COMPACT_ATOMS: atom_id res chain seq x y z
N MET A 1 -51.85 0.79 -46.27
CA MET A 1 -51.44 -0.25 -45.30
C MET A 1 -50.08 0.15 -44.74
N LYS A 2 -50.04 0.45 -43.44
CA LYS A 2 -48.83 0.79 -42.68
C LYS A 2 -48.03 -0.49 -42.46
N ASN A 3 -46.72 -0.50 -42.66
CA ASN A 3 -45.82 -1.39 -41.95
C ASN A 3 -44.52 -0.64 -41.64
N ILE A 4 -44.46 -0.24 -40.39
CA ILE A 4 -43.35 0.40 -39.69
C ILE A 4 -42.46 -0.74 -39.22
N PHE A 5 -41.22 -0.83 -39.69
CA PHE A 5 -40.18 -1.56 -38.98
C PHE A 5 -39.02 -0.61 -38.72
N LYS A 6 -39.18 0.12 -37.61
CA LYS A 6 -38.13 0.97 -37.04
C LYS A 6 -37.18 0.09 -36.22
N ALA A 7 -35.91 0.20 -36.57
CA ALA A 7 -34.71 0.03 -35.76
C ALA A 7 -34.89 -0.49 -34.32
N CYS A 8 -34.39 -1.70 -34.06
CA CYS A 8 -33.89 -2.08 -32.76
C CYS A 8 -32.36 -2.18 -32.87
N LEU A 9 -31.70 -1.02 -32.79
CA LEU A 9 -30.27 -0.94 -32.50
C LEU A 9 -30.13 -1.28 -31.01
N ALA A 10 -29.93 -2.57 -30.71
CA ALA A 10 -29.62 -3.01 -29.37
C ALA A 10 -28.23 -2.46 -29.01
N VAL A 11 -28.23 -1.32 -28.30
CA VAL A 11 -27.06 -0.76 -27.64
C VAL A 11 -26.69 -1.73 -26.51
N PHE A 12 -25.90 -2.74 -26.86
CA PHE A 12 -25.25 -3.62 -25.92
C PHE A 12 -24.08 -2.84 -25.32
N CYS A 13 -24.39 -1.85 -24.45
CA CYS A 13 -23.42 -1.26 -23.55
C CYS A 13 -23.02 -2.34 -22.55
N ILE A 14 -22.04 -3.16 -22.94
CA ILE A 14 -21.26 -3.97 -22.02
C ILE A 14 -20.56 -2.97 -21.10
N PHE A 15 -21.18 -2.69 -19.97
CA PHE A 15 -20.50 -2.10 -18.83
C PHE A 15 -19.43 -3.09 -18.39
N GLN A 16 -18.26 -3.00 -19.02
CA GLN A 16 -17.04 -3.57 -18.47
C GLN A 16 -16.80 -2.84 -17.16
N SER A 17 -17.33 -3.40 -16.08
CA SER A 17 -16.90 -3.04 -14.74
C SER A 17 -15.40 -3.27 -14.73
N PRO A 18 -14.56 -2.23 -14.50
CA PRO A 18 -13.14 -2.47 -14.36
C PRO A 18 -13.00 -3.49 -13.24
N ILE A 19 -12.41 -4.65 -13.56
CA ILE A 19 -12.01 -5.63 -12.56
C ILE A 19 -10.93 -4.90 -11.76
N LEU A 20 -11.38 -4.27 -10.69
CA LEU A 20 -10.56 -3.65 -9.70
C LEU A 20 -9.91 -4.83 -8.96
N PHE A 21 -8.71 -5.19 -9.39
CA PHE A 21 -7.94 -6.25 -8.76
C PHE A 21 -7.50 -5.77 -7.37
N SER A 22 -7.64 -6.65 -6.38
CA SER A 22 -6.93 -6.52 -5.10
C SER A 22 -5.46 -6.34 -5.40
N GLN A 23 -4.88 -5.21 -4.99
CA GLN A 23 -3.44 -5.03 -5.05
C GLN A 23 -2.89 -5.81 -3.86
N SER A 24 -2.28 -6.94 -4.13
CA SER A 24 -1.60 -7.73 -3.11
C SER A 24 -0.12 -7.68 -3.39
N TYR A 25 0.65 -7.37 -2.36
CA TYR A 25 2.08 -7.53 -2.33
C TYR A 25 2.44 -8.84 -1.61
N THR A 26 3.28 -9.65 -2.24
CA THR A 26 3.88 -10.88 -1.70
C THR A 26 5.37 -10.93 -2.06
N ILE A 27 6.13 -11.78 -1.37
CA ILE A 27 7.57 -11.97 -1.60
C ILE A 27 7.94 -12.31 -3.07
N GLN A 28 7.03 -12.94 -3.82
CA GLN A 28 7.25 -13.31 -5.22
C GLN A 28 7.42 -12.10 -6.15
N GLN A 29 7.06 -10.90 -5.67
CA GLN A 29 7.10 -9.67 -6.45
C GLN A 29 8.39 -8.86 -6.24
N GLY A 30 9.37 -9.37 -5.48
CA GLY A 30 10.58 -8.62 -5.13
C GLY A 30 10.32 -7.63 -3.99
N TYR A 31 11.10 -6.57 -3.87
CA TYR A 31 10.91 -5.60 -2.77
C TYR A 31 9.71 -4.68 -3.03
N ILE A 32 9.10 -4.16 -1.95
CA ILE A 32 7.95 -3.26 -2.08
C ILE A 32 8.28 -1.98 -2.87
N PHE A 33 9.50 -1.43 -2.75
CA PHE A 33 9.88 -0.20 -3.45
C PHE A 33 10.06 -0.39 -4.97
N GLU A 34 10.12 -1.63 -5.45
CA GLU A 34 10.24 -1.97 -6.88
C GLU A 34 8.88 -2.01 -7.59
N GLN A 35 7.79 -1.93 -6.83
CA GLN A 35 6.45 -2.08 -7.38
C GLN A 35 6.04 -0.87 -8.22
N LYS A 36 5.72 -1.10 -9.50
CA LYS A 36 5.39 -0.05 -10.48
C LYS A 36 4.20 0.83 -10.13
N TYR A 37 3.32 0.37 -9.24
CA TYR A 37 2.16 1.13 -8.79
C TYR A 37 2.49 2.11 -7.64
N LEU A 38 3.69 2.04 -7.06
CA LEU A 38 4.17 2.98 -6.07
C LEU A 38 4.93 4.12 -6.73
N LYS A 39 4.60 5.34 -6.35
CA LYS A 39 5.39 6.53 -6.68
C LYS A 39 6.46 6.72 -5.61
N GLN A 40 7.73 6.78 -5.99
CA GLN A 40 8.79 7.10 -5.03
C GLN A 40 8.81 8.59 -4.72
N VAL A 41 8.89 8.94 -3.43
CA VAL A 41 8.95 10.32 -2.94
C VAL A 41 9.96 10.42 -1.79
N SER A 42 10.56 11.58 -1.57
CA SER A 42 11.37 11.84 -0.37
C SER A 42 10.48 12.02 0.87
N VAL A 43 11.09 11.98 2.05
CA VAL A 43 10.40 12.26 3.33
C VAL A 43 9.70 13.62 3.28
N LYS A 44 10.41 14.66 2.84
CA LYS A 44 9.86 16.02 2.76
C LYS A 44 8.65 16.10 1.82
N MET A 45 8.73 15.48 0.65
CA MET A 45 7.62 15.46 -0.32
C MET A 45 6.42 14.69 0.24
N ALA A 46 6.64 13.59 0.96
CA ALA A 46 5.58 12.83 1.61
C ALA A 46 4.85 13.65 2.70
N GLU A 47 5.60 14.44 3.49
CA GLU A 47 5.04 15.36 4.50
C GLU A 47 4.20 16.46 3.86
N GLU A 48 4.66 17.01 2.73
CA GLU A 48 3.92 17.99 1.93
C GLU A 48 2.62 17.40 1.38
N ILE A 49 2.67 16.19 0.79
CA ILE A 49 1.49 15.46 0.27
C ILE A 49 0.48 15.19 1.40
N ALA A 50 0.96 14.70 2.55
CA ALA A 50 0.13 14.37 3.70
C ALA A 50 -0.35 15.61 4.48
N ASN A 51 0.16 16.80 4.16
CA ASN A 51 -0.01 18.03 4.93
C ASN A 51 0.25 17.80 6.44
N SER A 52 1.32 17.06 6.75
CA SER A 52 1.68 16.64 8.10
C SER A 52 3.19 16.75 8.29
N PRO A 53 3.70 17.95 8.65
CA PRO A 53 5.13 18.17 8.88
C PRO A 53 5.71 17.26 9.97
N ASP A 54 6.97 16.87 9.80
CA ASP A 54 7.78 16.09 10.73
C ASP A 54 7.20 14.72 11.13
N VAL A 55 6.20 14.22 10.38
CA VAL A 55 5.45 13.02 10.79
C VAL A 55 6.29 11.74 10.78
N PHE A 56 7.36 11.70 9.98
CA PHE A 56 8.23 10.53 9.86
C PHE A 56 9.43 10.56 10.82
N GLN A 57 9.77 11.72 11.40
CA GLN A 57 11.04 11.94 12.10
C GLN A 57 11.27 10.97 13.26
N SER A 58 10.24 10.71 14.06
CA SER A 58 10.31 9.77 15.19
C SER A 58 10.41 8.29 14.77
N TYR A 59 10.26 7.98 13.48
CA TYR A 59 10.18 6.62 12.95
C TYR A 59 11.38 6.26 12.07
N LEU A 60 12.29 7.19 11.77
CA LEU A 60 13.45 6.92 10.91
C LEU A 60 14.42 5.87 11.48
N THR A 61 14.36 5.58 12.78
CA THR A 61 15.24 4.61 13.45
C THR A 61 14.77 3.16 13.34
N GLY A 62 13.54 2.90 12.88
CA GLY A 62 12.95 1.56 12.85
C GLY A 62 12.52 1.00 14.22
N GLN A 63 12.79 1.72 15.32
CA GLN A 63 12.49 1.28 16.69
C GLN A 63 11.06 1.65 17.10
N TRP A 64 10.06 1.05 16.44
CA TRP A 64 8.64 1.46 16.57
C TRP A 64 7.87 0.79 17.71
N GLY A 65 8.46 -0.18 18.40
CA GLY A 65 7.80 -0.94 19.46
C GLY A 65 6.68 -1.87 18.95
N GLU A 66 5.72 -2.14 19.83
CA GLU A 66 4.52 -2.94 19.54
C GLU A 66 3.55 -2.17 18.64
N GLU A 67 3.05 -2.84 17.60
CA GLU A 67 2.08 -2.25 16.67
C GLU A 67 0.73 -2.03 17.35
N LYS A 68 0.20 -0.80 17.24
CA LYS A 68 -1.12 -0.43 17.76
C LYS A 68 -2.00 0.12 16.64
N ILE A 69 -2.89 -0.71 16.10
CA ILE A 69 -3.81 -0.32 15.03
C ILE A 69 -4.93 0.55 15.59
N ALA A 70 -4.97 1.82 15.17
CA ALA A 70 -5.92 2.82 15.65
C ALA A 70 -6.99 3.22 14.60
N THR A 71 -7.13 2.45 13.52
CA THR A 71 -8.14 2.66 12.47
C THR A 71 -8.82 1.35 12.08
N SER A 72 -10.12 1.40 11.78
CA SER A 72 -10.87 0.24 11.29
C SER A 72 -10.54 -0.13 9.85
N GLN A 73 -9.81 0.72 9.12
CA GLN A 73 -9.40 0.44 7.75
C GLN A 73 -8.26 -0.57 7.68
N VAL A 74 -7.43 -0.65 8.72
CA VAL A 74 -6.26 -1.54 8.76
C VAL A 74 -6.57 -2.74 9.63
N ILE A 75 -6.20 -3.93 9.15
CA ILE A 75 -6.38 -5.19 9.87
C ILE A 75 -5.10 -5.99 9.73
N ARG A 76 -4.53 -6.43 10.87
CA ARG A 76 -3.45 -7.42 10.91
C ARG A 76 -4.04 -8.80 11.19
N LYS A 77 -3.58 -9.80 10.43
CA LYS A 77 -3.77 -11.22 10.73
C LYS A 77 -2.47 -11.95 10.45
N ASN A 78 -1.76 -12.35 11.50
CA ASN A 78 -0.44 -12.98 11.41
C ASN A 78 0.54 -12.11 10.61
N ASP A 79 1.11 -12.63 9.53
CA ASP A 79 2.03 -12.01 8.59
C ASP A 79 1.34 -11.12 7.54
N LEU A 80 0.01 -10.99 7.56
CA LEU A 80 -0.75 -10.21 6.58
C LEU A 80 -1.30 -8.93 7.20
N LEU A 81 -0.96 -7.79 6.58
CA LEU A 81 -1.55 -6.49 6.85
C LEU A 81 -2.45 -6.09 5.69
N SER A 82 -3.76 -5.94 5.95
CA SER A 82 -4.76 -5.56 4.95
C SER A 82 -5.30 -4.16 5.22
N ILE A 83 -5.43 -3.37 4.17
CA ILE A 83 -5.98 -2.01 4.19
C ILE A 83 -7.24 -1.97 3.33
N LYS A 84 -8.38 -1.70 3.95
CA LYS A 84 -9.69 -1.63 3.32
C LYS A 84 -9.96 -0.22 2.80
N PHE A 85 -10.36 -0.15 1.53
CA PHE A 85 -10.77 1.10 0.89
C PHE A 85 -12.26 1.08 0.58
N LYS A 86 -12.91 2.24 0.64
CA LYS A 86 -14.33 2.36 0.29
C LYS A 86 -14.52 2.18 -1.22
N ASN A 87 -15.36 1.22 -1.61
CA ASN A 87 -15.69 0.92 -3.01
C ASN A 87 -14.45 0.58 -3.87
N ARG A 88 -13.35 0.15 -3.24
CA ARG A 88 -12.14 -0.30 -3.92
C ARG A 88 -11.62 -1.58 -3.28
N PRO A 89 -10.86 -2.40 -4.02
CA PRO A 89 -10.23 -3.58 -3.47
C PRO A 89 -9.28 -3.21 -2.36
N SER A 90 -9.09 -4.11 -1.40
CA SER A 90 -8.11 -3.87 -0.35
C SER A 90 -6.68 -3.94 -0.90
N LEU A 91 -5.76 -3.21 -0.26
CA LEU A 91 -4.33 -3.47 -0.39
C LEU A 91 -3.97 -4.54 0.64
N THR A 92 -3.26 -5.59 0.24
CA THR A 92 -2.71 -6.58 1.19
C THR A 92 -1.20 -6.59 1.09
N LEU A 93 -0.54 -6.53 2.24
CA LEU A 93 0.91 -6.54 2.38
C LEU A 93 1.30 -7.76 3.22
N GLN A 94 2.12 -8.64 2.65
CA GLN A 94 2.60 -9.84 3.35
C GLN A 94 4.03 -9.66 3.85
N ASP A 95 4.21 -9.80 5.16
CA ASP A 95 5.51 -9.85 5.80
C ASP A 95 6.28 -11.10 5.35
N TYR A 96 7.60 -11.00 5.26
CA TYR A 96 8.46 -12.17 5.11
C TYR A 96 9.76 -12.03 5.87
N ILE A 97 10.28 -13.19 6.27
CA ILE A 97 11.63 -13.38 6.83
C ILE A 97 12.19 -14.61 6.14
N LEU A 98 13.26 -14.44 5.36
CA LEU A 98 14.02 -15.54 4.80
C LEU A 98 15.14 -15.88 5.79
N GLU A 99 15.04 -17.05 6.41
CA GLU A 99 16.10 -17.54 7.28
C GLU A 99 17.39 -17.79 6.48
N SER A 100 18.53 -17.40 7.06
CA SER A 100 19.83 -17.65 6.45
C SER A 100 20.12 -19.14 6.35
N SER A 101 20.45 -19.62 5.16
CA SER A 101 21.26 -20.83 5.02
C SER A 101 22.73 -20.41 4.92
N GLU A 102 23.58 -20.95 5.79
CA GLU A 102 25.05 -20.87 5.70
C GLU A 102 25.71 -19.50 5.95
N GLY A 103 25.29 -18.76 6.98
CA GLY A 103 26.06 -17.61 7.50
C GLY A 103 25.98 -16.33 6.67
N VAL A 104 25.07 -16.26 5.69
CA VAL A 104 24.69 -15.04 4.99
C VAL A 104 23.52 -14.39 5.72
N GLU A 105 23.54 -13.08 5.98
CA GLU A 105 22.41 -12.36 6.56
C GLU A 105 21.12 -12.59 5.74
N GLY A 106 20.06 -13.05 6.39
CA GLY A 106 18.78 -13.39 5.75
C GLY A 106 17.97 -12.14 5.41
N ASP A 107 17.32 -12.11 4.25
CA ASP A 107 16.51 -10.96 3.84
C ASP A 107 15.12 -10.97 4.53
N SER A 108 14.63 -9.79 4.89
CA SER A 108 13.29 -9.65 5.47
C SER A 108 12.66 -8.33 5.08
N GLN A 109 11.34 -8.36 4.96
CA GLN A 109 10.53 -7.17 4.79
C GLN A 109 9.27 -7.29 5.64
N LEU A 110 9.16 -6.46 6.66
CA LEU A 110 8.04 -6.44 7.59
C LEU A 110 7.28 -5.13 7.47
N PHE A 111 5.98 -5.21 7.27
CA PHE A 111 5.10 -4.06 7.23
C PHE A 111 4.57 -3.79 8.63
N LYS A 112 4.48 -2.52 9.05
CA LYS A 112 3.85 -2.14 10.32
C LYS A 112 2.98 -0.90 10.15
N TYR A 113 1.75 -0.94 10.63
CA TYR A 113 0.95 0.25 10.82
C TYR A 113 1.65 1.19 11.81
N ILE A 114 1.88 2.43 11.38
CA ILE A 114 2.45 3.48 12.23
C ILE A 114 1.33 4.33 12.80
N LYS A 115 0.57 4.98 11.90
CA LYS A 115 -0.53 5.88 12.25
C LYS A 115 -1.36 6.22 11.02
N SER A 116 -2.52 6.82 11.28
CA SER A 116 -3.27 7.58 10.28
C SER A 116 -3.00 9.07 10.46
N VAL A 117 -2.96 9.79 9.35
CA VAL A 117 -2.97 11.25 9.25
C VAL A 117 -4.14 11.67 8.36
N PRO A 118 -4.55 12.95 8.34
CA PRO A 118 -5.67 13.36 7.49
C PRO A 118 -5.51 12.85 6.04
N ASN A 119 -6.47 12.04 5.59
CA ASN A 119 -6.55 11.44 4.25
C ASN A 119 -5.52 10.36 3.92
N TYR A 120 -4.58 10.02 4.81
CA TYR A 120 -3.55 9.03 4.55
C TYR A 120 -3.30 8.06 5.71
N ILE A 121 -2.87 6.85 5.37
CA ILE A 121 -2.36 5.83 6.28
C ILE A 121 -0.85 5.72 6.06
N ILE A 122 -0.09 5.71 7.15
CA ILE A 122 1.35 5.49 7.13
C ILE A 122 1.62 4.05 7.59
N ILE A 123 2.22 3.26 6.69
CA ILE A 123 2.76 1.93 6.98
C ILE A 123 4.27 2.02 6.93
N GLY A 124 4.97 1.61 7.97
CA GLY A 124 6.41 1.46 7.94
C GLY A 124 6.81 0.14 7.30
N VAL A 125 7.96 0.13 6.62
CA VAL A 125 8.58 -1.03 6.02
C VAL A 125 9.94 -1.24 6.70
N LEU A 126 10.08 -2.31 7.46
CA LEU A 126 11.34 -2.70 8.09
C LEU A 126 12.05 -3.69 7.17
N TYR A 127 13.29 -3.39 6.84
CA TYR A 127 14.20 -4.28 6.14
C TYR A 127 15.18 -4.90 7.13
N GLY A 128 15.66 -6.12 6.85
CA GLY A 128 16.58 -6.83 7.74
C GLY A 128 17.90 -6.09 7.98
N HIS A 129 18.44 -5.45 6.93
CA HIS A 129 19.80 -4.89 6.92
C HIS A 129 19.86 -3.43 6.41
N ASP A 130 18.71 -2.84 6.10
CA ASP A 130 18.62 -1.49 5.52
C ASP A 130 17.83 -0.54 6.42
N GLN A 131 17.97 0.77 6.16
CA GLN A 131 17.12 1.78 6.78
C GLN A 131 15.64 1.50 6.49
N PRO A 132 14.74 1.77 7.46
CA PRO A 132 13.31 1.59 7.23
C PRO A 132 12.83 2.48 6.08
N GLY A 133 11.88 1.98 5.30
CA GLY A 133 11.07 2.75 4.38
C GLY A 133 9.68 3.04 4.95
N PHE A 134 8.87 3.80 4.21
CA PHE A 134 7.44 3.94 4.53
C PHE A 134 6.59 3.85 3.27
N LEU A 135 5.34 3.44 3.46
CA LEU A 135 4.27 3.61 2.50
C LEU A 135 3.35 4.72 3.02
N LEU A 136 3.11 5.72 2.17
CA LEU A 136 2.07 6.71 2.37
C LEU A 136 0.91 6.33 1.45
N ILE A 137 -0.24 6.01 2.03
CA ILE A 137 -1.36 5.39 1.32
C ILE A 137 -2.60 6.25 1.51
N ALA A 138 -3.19 6.74 0.41
CA ALA A 138 -4.42 7.51 0.51
C ALA A 138 -5.56 6.62 1.08
N GLU A 139 -6.34 7.12 2.04
CA GLU A 139 -7.44 6.37 2.68
C GLU A 139 -8.53 5.91 1.70
N ASN A 140 -8.60 6.56 0.54
CA ASN A 140 -9.52 6.21 -0.54
C ASN A 140 -8.95 5.15 -1.51
N GLY A 141 -7.69 4.73 -1.35
CA GLY A 141 -6.98 3.80 -2.24
C GLY A 141 -6.70 4.36 -3.64
N SER A 142 -6.60 5.68 -3.82
CA SER A 142 -6.29 6.31 -5.11
C SER A 142 -4.81 6.41 -5.42
N GLU A 143 -3.98 6.58 -4.39
CA GLU A 143 -2.55 6.81 -4.53
C GLU A 143 -1.77 6.07 -3.46
N PHE A 144 -0.62 5.56 -3.89
CA PHE A 144 0.31 4.82 -3.06
C PHE A 144 1.71 5.37 -3.33
N TYR A 145 2.42 5.76 -2.27
CA TYR A 145 3.76 6.27 -2.37
C TYR A 145 4.70 5.41 -1.54
N TYR A 146 5.89 5.14 -2.09
CA TYR A 146 7.02 4.67 -1.30
C TYR A 146 7.84 5.88 -0.88
N VAL A 147 7.98 6.08 0.43
CA VAL A 147 8.77 7.16 1.02
C VAL A 147 10.18 6.62 1.24
N ASP A 148 11.10 7.12 0.41
CA ASP A 148 12.51 6.78 0.45
C ASP A 148 13.21 7.65 1.52
N THR A 149 13.84 7.00 2.49
CA THR A 149 14.50 7.64 3.62
C THR A 149 15.95 8.03 3.33
N TYR A 150 16.51 7.59 2.20
CA TYR A 150 17.84 7.98 1.74
C TYR A 150 17.85 9.30 0.94
N LYS A 151 16.67 9.83 0.56
CA LYS A 151 16.49 11.03 -0.28
C LYS A 151 15.89 12.21 0.51
#